data_AF-A0A8J6Y921-F1
#
_entry.id   AF-A0A8J6Y921-F1
#
_cell.length_a   1.000
_cell.length_b   1.000
_cell.length_c   1.000
_cell.angle_alpha   90.00
_cell.angle_beta   90.00
_cell.angle_gamma   90.00
#
_symmetry.space_group_name_H-M   'P 1'
#
loop_
_entity.id
_entity.type
_entity.pdbx_description
1 polymer ?
#
loop_
_entity_poly.entity_id
_entity_poly.type
_entity_poly.pdbx_seq_one_letter_code
_entity_poly.pdbx_strand_id
1 'polypeptide(L)'
;MLGEKTLLEMISLAGGLDADLGNELFIFRELEDGVTRRIPVELHGLVYAADPDLNLAVKPGDIIYVPTVEKIRIFVTGAVRDPDRYEVPRSEPVTVLKAITLAGGTTDRAAQKRVTIYRTDENGQRVSIVVNLKLIKKGKQEDPILQKDDLILVPEAFF
;
A
#
# COMPACT_ATOMS: atom_id res chain seq x y z
N MET A 1 34.42 18.55 17.01
CA MET A 1 34.29 17.54 15.94
C MET A 1 32.83 17.15 15.88
N LEU A 2 32.15 17.35 14.74
CA LEU A 2 30.86 16.71 14.54
C LEU A 2 31.15 15.21 14.45
N GLY A 3 30.63 14.42 15.39
CA GLY A 3 30.72 12.96 15.32
C GLY A 3 30.12 12.44 14.01
N GLU A 4 30.45 11.20 13.66
CA GLU A 4 29.81 10.54 12.50
C GLU A 4 28.29 10.57 12.68
N LYS A 5 27.58 11.05 11.65
CA LYS A 5 26.12 11.12 11.68
C LYS A 5 25.54 9.74 11.44
N THR A 6 24.53 9.38 12.21
CA THR A 6 23.77 8.15 11.99
C THR A 6 22.62 8.39 11.02
N LEU A 7 22.07 7.31 10.48
CA LEU A 7 20.93 7.37 9.58
C LEU A 7 19.72 8.07 10.22
N LEU A 8 19.43 7.76 11.48
CA LEU A 8 18.32 8.39 12.21
C LEU A 8 18.55 9.89 12.42
N GLU A 9 19.81 10.32 12.65
CA GLU A 9 20.14 11.75 12.70
C GLU A 9 19.91 12.44 11.37
N MET A 10 20.35 11.82 10.26
CA MET A 10 20.16 12.38 8.91
C MET A 10 18.68 12.51 8.56
N ILE A 11 17.88 11.50 8.88
CA ILE A 11 16.42 11.52 8.72
C ILE A 11 15.80 12.65 9.56
N SER A 12 16.22 12.77 10.82
CA SER A 12 15.72 13.81 11.73
C SER A 12 16.06 15.22 11.22
N LEU A 13 17.26 15.42 10.69
CA LEU A 13 17.70 16.69 10.10
C LEU A 13 16.92 17.03 8.81
N ALA A 14 16.46 16.02 8.07
CA ALA A 14 15.63 16.19 6.88
C ALA A 14 14.15 16.48 7.20
N GLY A 15 13.76 16.48 8.47
CA GLY A 15 12.38 16.72 8.91
C GLY A 15 11.58 15.45 9.23
N GLY A 16 12.24 14.29 9.23
CA GLY A 16 11.60 13.00 9.52
C GLY A 16 11.14 12.26 8.27
N LEU A 17 10.25 11.29 8.47
CA LEU A 17 9.69 10.42 7.45
C LEU A 17 8.19 10.65 7.32
N ASP A 18 7.67 10.67 6.10
CA ASP A 18 6.23 10.72 5.83
C ASP A 18 5.56 9.35 6.08
N ALA A 19 4.24 9.36 6.28
CA ALA A 19 3.45 8.14 6.53
C ALA A 19 3.32 7.21 5.30
N ASP A 20 3.63 7.70 4.10
CA ASP A 20 3.39 7.03 2.82
C ASP A 20 4.65 6.39 2.21
N LEU A 21 5.62 6.04 3.06
CA LEU A 21 6.89 5.48 2.64
C LEU A 21 6.86 3.96 2.59
N GLY A 22 7.71 3.39 1.74
CA GLY A 22 7.87 1.94 1.67
C GLY A 22 8.41 1.38 2.99
N ASN A 23 8.48 0.06 3.10
CA ASN A 23 9.01 -0.58 4.32
C ASN A 23 10.55 -0.46 4.45
N GLU A 24 11.23 -0.01 3.40
CA GLU A 24 12.69 0.09 3.35
C GLU A 24 13.12 1.43 2.77
N LEU A 25 14.25 1.93 3.24
CA LEU A 25 15.07 2.90 2.51
C LEU A 25 16.34 2.23 1.99
N PHE A 26 17.04 2.92 1.10
CA PHE A 26 18.30 2.45 0.54
C PHE A 26 19.41 3.46 0.75
N ILE A 27 20.57 2.99 1.21
CA ILE A 27 21.82 3.75 1.12
C ILE A 27 22.55 3.27 -0.11
N PHE A 28 22.84 4.19 -1.04
CA PHE A 28 23.80 3.97 -2.12
C PHE A 28 25.15 4.50 -1.67
N ARG A 29 26.12 3.59 -1.55
CA ARG A 29 27.48 3.88 -1.09
C ARG A 29 28.49 3.47 -2.14
N GLU A 30 29.24 4.43 -2.65
CA GLU A 30 30.40 4.15 -3.50
C GLU A 30 31.53 3.55 -2.65
N LEU A 31 32.08 2.42 -3.09
CA LEU A 31 33.23 1.77 -2.49
C LEU A 31 34.53 2.29 -3.14
N GLU A 32 35.68 1.98 -2.54
CA GLU A 32 36.99 2.45 -3.03
C GLU A 32 37.33 1.98 -4.46
N ASP A 33 36.70 0.89 -4.91
CA ASP A 33 36.84 0.33 -6.26
C ASP A 33 35.88 0.98 -7.29
N GLY A 34 35.12 2.00 -6.88
CA GLY A 34 34.11 2.68 -7.70
C GLY A 34 32.79 1.92 -7.82
N VAL A 35 32.64 0.76 -7.18
CA VAL A 35 31.39 0.00 -7.19
C VAL A 35 30.40 0.64 -6.21
N THR A 36 29.20 0.97 -6.69
CA THR A 36 28.12 1.42 -5.81
C THR A 36 27.41 0.22 -5.18
N ARG A 37 27.48 0.12 -3.85
CA ARG A 37 26.70 -0.84 -3.07
C ARG A 37 25.36 -0.23 -2.67
N ARG A 38 24.28 -0.98 -2.89
CA ARG A 38 22.94 -0.70 -2.36
C ARG A 38 22.76 -1.44 -1.04
N ILE A 39 22.51 -0.70 0.03
CA ILE A 39 22.29 -1.23 1.37
C ILE A 39 20.82 -0.98 1.74
N PRO A 40 19.97 -2.02 1.77
CA PRO A 40 18.60 -1.87 2.26
C PRO A 40 18.59 -1.67 3.77
N VAL A 41 17.70 -0.81 4.26
CA VAL A 41 17.46 -0.62 5.69
C VAL A 41 15.95 -0.65 5.92
N GLU A 42 15.51 -1.57 6.78
CA GLU A 42 14.11 -1.73 7.15
C GLU A 42 13.68 -0.58 8.08
N LEU A 43 12.63 0.16 7.69
CA LEU A 43 12.25 1.41 8.35
C LEU A 43 11.58 1.17 9.71
N HIS A 44 10.79 0.11 9.85
CA HIS A 44 10.08 -0.16 11.10
C HIS A 44 11.07 -0.43 12.25
N GLY A 45 12.05 -1.29 12.00
CA GLY A 45 13.12 -1.63 12.90
C GLY A 45 13.99 -0.43 13.24
N LEU A 46 14.35 0.37 12.24
CA LEU A 46 15.15 1.59 12.44
C LEU A 46 14.42 2.62 13.32
N VAL A 47 13.16 2.91 13.02
CA VAL A 47 12.44 4.08 13.57
C VAL A 47 11.67 3.73 14.84
N TYR A 48 10.98 2.60 14.86
CA TYR A 48 10.08 2.23 15.97
C TYR A 48 10.71 1.24 16.93
N ALA A 49 11.43 0.23 16.42
CA ALA A 49 12.15 -0.72 17.27
C ALA A 49 13.49 -0.17 17.78
N ALA A 50 13.97 0.93 17.18
CA ALA A 50 15.28 1.53 17.45
C ALA A 50 16.43 0.52 17.39
N ASP A 51 16.39 -0.38 16.41
CA ASP A 51 17.41 -1.40 16.21
C ASP A 51 18.76 -0.75 15.88
N PRO A 52 19.79 -0.90 16.74
CA PRO A 52 21.09 -0.29 16.53
C PRO A 52 21.81 -0.81 15.28
N ASP A 53 21.53 -2.04 14.85
CA ASP A 53 22.16 -2.64 13.67
C ASP A 53 21.62 -2.02 12.37
N LEU A 54 20.41 -1.43 12.42
CA LEU A 54 19.81 -0.69 11.31
C LEU A 54 20.21 0.79 11.31
N ASN A 55 20.65 1.35 12.44
CA ASN A 55 21.04 2.76 12.57
C ASN A 55 22.48 3.02 12.12
N LEU A 56 22.75 2.73 10.86
CA LEU A 56 24.09 2.77 10.26
C LEU A 56 24.71 4.18 10.30
N ALA A 57 26.04 4.23 10.47
CA ALA A 57 26.82 5.45 10.25
C ALA A 57 26.81 5.84 8.76
N VAL A 58 26.50 7.11 8.50
CA VAL A 58 26.44 7.71 7.17
C VAL A 58 27.81 8.29 6.82
N LYS A 59 28.32 7.91 5.65
CA LYS A 59 29.64 8.30 5.17
C LYS A 59 29.54 9.43 4.14
N PRO A 60 30.59 10.25 3.98
CA PRO A 60 30.65 11.22 2.89
C PRO A 60 30.42 10.55 1.53
N GLY A 61 29.51 11.10 0.72
CA GLY A 61 29.15 10.56 -0.59
C GLY A 61 27.99 9.56 -0.57
N ASP A 62 27.51 9.11 0.59
CA ASP A 62 26.31 8.28 0.66
C ASP A 62 25.08 9.04 0.13
N ILE A 63 24.26 8.35 -0.66
CA ILE A 63 22.93 8.81 -1.07
C ILE A 63 21.88 8.01 -0.30
N ILE A 64 21.10 8.69 0.53
CA ILE A 64 19.96 8.09 1.24
C ILE A 64 18.72 8.29 0.37
N TYR A 65 18.20 7.19 -0.17
CA TYR A 65 17.02 7.18 -1.00
C TYR A 65 15.85 6.52 -0.28
N VAL A 66 14.77 7.27 -0.11
CA VAL A 66 13.55 6.81 0.55
C VAL A 66 12.46 6.67 -0.52
N PRO A 67 12.07 5.45 -0.92
CA PRO A 67 11.04 5.25 -1.93
C PRO A 67 9.65 5.60 -1.39
N THR A 68 8.87 6.31 -2.20
CA THR A 68 7.43 6.50 -1.95
C THR A 68 6.66 5.22 -2.25
N VAL A 69 5.62 4.92 -1.47
CA VAL A 69 4.68 3.85 -1.84
C VAL A 69 3.88 4.30 -3.05
N GLU A 70 4.02 3.59 -4.17
CA GLU A 70 3.07 3.75 -5.26
C GLU A 70 1.68 3.33 -4.76
N LYS A 71 0.73 4.26 -4.81
CA LYS A 71 -0.67 3.98 -4.49
C LYS A 71 -1.49 3.84 -5.76
N ILE A 72 -2.42 2.89 -5.75
CA ILE A 72 -3.52 2.87 -6.72
C ILE A 72 -4.77 3.43 -6.07
N ARG A 73 -5.63 4.07 -6.88
CA ARG A 73 -6.94 4.51 -6.43
C ARG A 73 -8.00 3.49 -6.86
N ILE A 74 -8.92 3.19 -5.97
CA ILE A 74 -10.12 2.37 -6.20
C ILE A 74 -11.35 3.12 -5.70
N PHE A 75 -12.52 2.75 -6.16
CA PHE A 75 -13.78 3.39 -5.78
C PHE A 75 -14.72 2.36 -5.17
N VAL A 76 -15.29 2.64 -3.99
CA VAL A 76 -16.27 1.76 -3.35
C VAL A 76 -17.57 2.54 -3.17
N THR A 77 -18.68 2.00 -3.66
CA THR A 77 -19.98 2.68 -3.61
C THR A 77 -21.16 1.73 -3.38
N GLY A 78 -22.32 2.33 -3.13
CA GLY A 78 -23.58 1.63 -2.83
C GLY A 78 -23.74 1.33 -1.34
N ALA A 79 -24.21 0.13 -1.02
CA ALA A 79 -24.60 -0.31 0.31
C ALA A 79 -23.39 -0.67 1.22
N VAL A 80 -22.43 0.26 1.35
CA VAL A 80 -21.31 0.24 2.31
C VAL A 80 -21.46 1.39 3.31
N ARG A 81 -20.73 1.38 4.42
CA ARG A 81 -20.85 2.41 5.46
C ARG A 81 -20.23 3.74 5.01
N ASP A 82 -19.06 3.67 4.39
CA ASP A 82 -18.29 4.85 3.96
C ASP A 82 -18.01 4.77 2.45
N PRO A 83 -18.97 5.13 1.57
CA PRO A 83 -18.73 5.20 0.13
C PRO A 83 -17.73 6.31 -0.22
N ASP A 84 -16.58 5.97 -0.81
CA ASP A 84 -15.58 6.95 -1.23
C ASP A 84 -14.59 6.35 -2.25
N ARG A 85 -13.67 7.20 -2.71
CA ARG A 85 -12.41 6.82 -3.34
C ARG A 85 -11.37 6.50 -2.25
N TYR A 86 -10.71 5.36 -2.40
CA TYR A 86 -9.65 4.91 -1.51
C TYR A 86 -8.33 4.86 -2.26
N GLU A 87 -7.27 5.35 -1.63
CA GLU A 87 -5.89 5.16 -2.10
C GLU A 87 -5.26 4.02 -1.30
N VAL A 88 -4.80 3.00 -2.02
CA VAL A 88 -4.28 1.77 -1.41
C VAL A 88 -2.87 1.47 -1.95
N PRO A 89 -1.95 0.96 -1.10
CA PRO A 89 -0.61 0.59 -1.55
C PRO A 89 -0.65 -0.42 -2.70
N ARG A 90 0.14 -0.18 -3.75
CA ARG A 90 0.37 -1.14 -4.84
C ARG A 90 1.30 -2.28 -4.42
N SER A 91 2.09 -2.07 -3.37
CA SER A 91 3.03 -3.05 -2.82
C SER A 91 2.35 -4.30 -2.26
N GLU A 92 1.06 -4.21 -1.91
CA GLU A 92 0.27 -5.32 -1.41
C GLU A 92 -0.94 -5.59 -2.31
N PRO A 93 -1.31 -6.86 -2.54
CA PRO A 93 -2.58 -7.18 -3.17
C PRO A 93 -3.75 -6.61 -2.38
N VAL A 94 -4.52 -5.71 -2.99
CA VAL A 94 -5.75 -5.19 -2.40
C VAL A 94 -6.91 -5.93 -3.03
N THR A 95 -7.66 -6.65 -2.21
CA THR A 95 -8.78 -7.46 -2.67
C THR A 95 -10.13 -6.76 -2.45
N VAL A 96 -11.20 -7.33 -3.01
CA VAL A 96 -12.57 -6.83 -2.79
C VAL A 96 -12.92 -6.81 -1.31
N LEU A 97 -12.56 -7.85 -0.55
CA LEU A 97 -12.85 -7.89 0.88
C LEU A 97 -12.08 -6.80 1.66
N LYS A 98 -10.81 -6.56 1.31
CA LYS A 98 -10.00 -5.48 1.92
C LYS A 98 -10.60 -4.11 1.60
N ALA A 99 -10.98 -3.86 0.35
CA ALA A 99 -11.62 -2.60 -0.06
C ALA A 99 -12.94 -2.33 0.66
N ILE A 100 -13.80 -3.34 0.80
CA ILE A 100 -15.06 -3.19 1.54
C ILE A 100 -14.81 -2.98 3.03
N THR A 101 -13.73 -3.55 3.57
CA THR A 101 -13.33 -3.33 4.97
C THR A 101 -12.86 -1.89 5.18
N LEU A 102 -12.08 -1.33 4.25
CA LEU A 102 -11.70 0.09 4.26
C LEU A 102 -12.92 1.01 4.19
N ALA A 103 -13.97 0.60 3.45
CA ALA A 103 -15.26 1.31 3.38
C ALA A 103 -16.19 1.09 4.59
N GLY A 104 -15.64 0.69 5.74
CA GLY A 104 -16.40 0.47 6.97
C GLY A 104 -17.28 -0.78 6.97
N GLY A 105 -17.16 -1.65 5.96
CA GLY A 105 -18.00 -2.83 5.77
C GLY A 105 -19.30 -2.55 5.01
N THR A 106 -20.06 -3.60 4.74
CA THR A 106 -21.38 -3.48 4.10
C THR A 106 -22.45 -3.04 5.09
N THR A 107 -23.47 -2.33 4.62
CA THR A 107 -24.69 -2.07 5.40
C THR A 107 -25.56 -3.33 5.52
N ASP A 108 -26.58 -3.29 6.40
CA ASP A 108 -27.52 -4.40 6.59
C ASP A 108 -28.41 -4.66 5.37
N ARG A 109 -28.57 -3.65 4.50
CA ARG A 109 -29.35 -3.75 3.26
C ARG A 109 -28.51 -4.25 2.08
N ALA A 110 -27.23 -4.56 2.26
CA ALA A 110 -26.36 -4.93 1.15
C ALA A 110 -26.70 -6.30 0.53
N ALA A 111 -26.85 -6.33 -0.79
CA ALA A 111 -26.96 -7.56 -1.56
C ALA A 111 -25.57 -8.18 -1.81
N GLN A 112 -24.96 -8.72 -0.76
CA GLN A 112 -23.59 -9.29 -0.74
C GLN A 112 -23.32 -10.42 -1.74
N LYS A 113 -24.35 -11.00 -2.38
CA LYS A 113 -24.20 -12.09 -3.37
C LYS A 113 -23.92 -11.60 -4.80
N ARG A 114 -24.07 -10.29 -5.05
CA ARG A 114 -24.03 -9.69 -6.39
C ARG A 114 -23.24 -8.37 -6.37
N VAL A 115 -22.09 -8.37 -5.70
CA VAL A 115 -21.19 -7.22 -5.75
C VAL A 115 -20.51 -7.19 -7.11
N THR A 116 -20.47 -6.03 -7.75
CA THR A 116 -19.94 -5.89 -9.10
C THR A 116 -18.69 -5.04 -9.08
N ILE A 117 -17.62 -5.53 -9.68
CA ILE A 117 -16.42 -4.76 -10.00
C ILE A 117 -16.56 -4.33 -11.45
N TYR A 118 -16.57 -3.02 -11.69
CA TYR A 118 -16.42 -2.46 -13.04
C TYR A 118 -14.94 -2.14 -13.24
N ARG A 119 -14.36 -2.74 -14.28
CA ARG A 119 -12.94 -2.62 -14.61
C ARG A 119 -12.78 -2.20 -16.05
N THR A 120 -11.82 -1.32 -16.32
CA THR A 120 -11.38 -1.02 -17.67
C THR A 120 -10.19 -1.91 -17.99
N ASP A 121 -10.28 -2.73 -19.03
CA ASP A 121 -9.17 -3.58 -19.46
C ASP A 121 -8.08 -2.80 -20.22
N GLU A 122 -7.01 -3.50 -20.61
CA GLU A 122 -5.88 -2.92 -21.34
C GLU A 122 -6.26 -2.32 -22.70
N ASN A 123 -7.40 -2.73 -23.28
CA ASN A 123 -7.92 -2.23 -24.54
C ASN A 123 -8.90 -1.05 -24.35
N GLY A 124 -9.10 -0.59 -23.11
CA GLY A 124 -10.06 0.45 -22.79
C GLY A 124 -11.52 -0.03 -22.72
N GLN A 125 -11.77 -1.33 -22.80
CA GLN A 125 -13.11 -1.90 -22.73
C GLN A 125 -13.55 -2.04 -21.26
N ARG A 126 -14.81 -1.72 -20.98
CA ARG A 126 -15.38 -1.91 -19.65
C ARG A 126 -15.88 -3.34 -19.50
N VAL A 127 -15.30 -4.07 -18.55
CA VAL A 127 -15.74 -5.39 -18.13
C VAL A 127 -16.37 -5.32 -16.74
N SER A 128 -17.29 -6.23 -16.47
CA SER A 128 -17.95 -6.35 -15.17
C SER A 128 -17.71 -7.74 -14.57
N ILE A 129 -17.22 -7.79 -13.35
CA ILE A 129 -16.93 -9.02 -12.62
C ILE A 129 -17.89 -9.08 -11.42
N VAL A 130 -18.77 -10.08 -11.40
CA VAL A 130 -19.73 -10.26 -10.31
C VAL A 130 -19.16 -11.24 -9.29
N VAL A 131 -19.17 -10.84 -8.03
CA VAL A 131 -18.65 -11.64 -6.92
C VAL A 131 -19.66 -11.81 -5.80
N ASN A 132 -19.53 -12.93 -5.09
CA ASN A 132 -20.32 -13.23 -3.92
C ASN A 132 -19.44 -13.13 -2.66
N LEU A 133 -19.57 -12.03 -1.92
CA LEU A 133 -18.79 -11.79 -0.70
C LEU A 133 -19.00 -12.87 0.35
N LYS A 134 -20.18 -13.51 0.39
CA LYS A 134 -20.46 -14.59 1.35
C LYS A 134 -19.68 -15.86 1.01
N LEU A 135 -19.41 -16.12 -0.27
CA LEU A 135 -18.57 -17.23 -0.70
C LEU A 135 -17.09 -16.92 -0.48
N ILE A 136 -16.66 -15.69 -0.80
CA ILE A 136 -15.30 -15.21 -0.54
C ILE A 136 -14.94 -15.35 0.94
N LYS A 137 -15.79 -14.83 1.85
CA LYS A 137 -15.59 -14.94 3.31
C LYS A 137 -15.54 -16.38 3.82
N LYS A 138 -16.10 -17.34 3.07
CA LYS A 138 -16.10 -18.78 3.40
C LYS A 138 -14.99 -19.55 2.69
N GLY A 139 -14.11 -18.87 1.94
CA GLY A 139 -13.07 -19.51 1.12
C GLY A 139 -13.62 -20.36 -0.03
N LYS A 140 -14.87 -20.16 -0.44
CA LYS A 140 -15.55 -20.93 -1.51
C LYS A 140 -15.50 -20.24 -2.88
N GLN A 141 -14.99 -19.03 -2.92
CA GLN A 141 -14.73 -18.26 -4.13
C GLN A 141 -13.45 -17.46 -3.88
N GLU A 142 -12.59 -17.35 -4.89
CA GLU A 142 -11.39 -16.50 -4.81
C GLU A 142 -11.78 -15.03 -4.61
N ASP A 143 -10.99 -14.32 -3.82
CA ASP A 143 -11.16 -12.89 -3.59
C ASP A 143 -10.39 -12.10 -4.66
N PRO A 144 -11.05 -11.45 -5.63
CA PRO A 144 -10.33 -10.83 -6.74
C PRO A 144 -9.43 -9.69 -6.26
N ILE A 145 -8.23 -9.66 -6.81
CA ILE A 145 -7.30 -8.54 -6.66
C ILE A 145 -7.82 -7.37 -7.50
N LEU A 146 -7.93 -6.22 -6.88
CA LEU A 146 -8.35 -4.97 -7.49
C LEU A 146 -7.21 -4.35 -8.27
N GLN A 147 -7.58 -3.65 -9.33
CA GLN A 147 -6.69 -2.90 -10.19
C GLN A 147 -6.93 -1.40 -10.02
N LYS A 148 -6.00 -0.61 -10.53
CA LYS A 148 -6.14 0.84 -10.60
C LYS A 148 -7.45 1.18 -11.29
N ASP A 149 -8.19 2.10 -10.69
CA ASP A 149 -9.46 2.65 -11.21
C ASP A 149 -10.65 1.68 -11.22
N ASP A 150 -10.55 0.52 -10.54
CA ASP A 150 -11.71 -0.34 -10.32
C ASP A 150 -12.81 0.38 -9.51
N LEU A 151 -14.06 0.19 -9.94
CA LEU A 151 -15.26 0.61 -9.21
C LEU A 151 -16.00 -0.61 -8.65
N ILE A 152 -16.08 -0.68 -7.33
CA ILE A 152 -16.78 -1.71 -6.57
C ILE A 152 -18.16 -1.18 -6.20
N LEU A 153 -19.19 -1.73 -6.83
CA LEU A 153 -20.58 -1.44 -6.52
C LEU A 153 -21.16 -2.55 -5.64
N VAL A 154 -21.58 -2.18 -4.44
CA VAL A 154 -22.37 -3.05 -3.55
C VAL A 154 -23.84 -2.65 -3.69
N PRO A 155 -24.68 -3.41 -4.42
CA PRO A 155 -26.08 -3.03 -4.57
C PRO A 155 -26.87 -3.25 -3.28
N GLU A 156 -27.98 -2.53 -3.13
CA GLU A 156 -28.98 -2.82 -2.10
C GLU A 156 -29.77 -4.08 -2.44
N ALA A 157 -30.25 -4.78 -1.41
CA ALA A 157 -31.18 -5.88 -1.50
C ALA A 157 -32.61 -5.32 -1.58
N PHE A 158 -33.22 -5.41 -2.75
CA PHE A 158 -34.66 -5.22 -2.90
C PHE A 158 -35.37 -6.44 -2.31
N PHE A 159 -36.28 -6.18 -1.38
CA PHE A 159 -37.18 -7.15 -0.73
C PHE A 159 -38.51 -7.22 -1.48
#